data_AF-A0A353Q4V0-F1
#
_entry.id   AF-A0A353Q4V0-F1
#
_cell.length_a   1.000
_cell.length_b   1.000
_cell.length_c   1.000
_cell.angle_alpha   90.00
_cell.angle_beta   90.00
_cell.angle_gamma   90.00
#
_symmetry.space_group_name_H-M   'P 1'
#
loop_
_entity.id
_entity.type
_entity.pdbx_description
1 polymer ?
#
loop_
_entity_poly.entity_id
_entity_poly.type
_entity_poly.pdbx_seq_one_letter_code
_entity_poly.pdbx_strand_id
1 'polypeptide(L)'
;MIIFTYDKTFDGLLSCVFFAYEQKIFPDSILAEDGQKPLFVDASYHVVTEKEKAVRVWKSLEKKLSRFARNMMLSVWLSELPETEMLLFRYIRKNTDHRKGIEMNFGDDDVLRIKDIALKVGTDARKLIQFVRFQETADGIYFAPVTPSYNVLSLIVPHFKARYADQPWIIYDTRRNTGLYYDRRSVTEISFSPQTLSELRLGILDKEKVSEEEALFQQLWKEYFRSITIKERLNPKVQRAHMPRRYWKYLTELQ
;
A
#
# COMPACT_ATOMS: atom_id res chain seq x y z
N MET A 1 -9.84 -16.89 -25.32
CA MET A 1 -9.28 -15.69 -24.66
C MET A 1 -7.77 -15.65 -24.81
N ILE A 2 -7.21 -14.46 -25.03
CA ILE A 2 -5.76 -14.21 -25.03
C ILE A 2 -5.32 -13.83 -23.63
N ILE A 3 -4.34 -14.54 -23.08
CA ILE A 3 -3.85 -14.33 -21.72
C ILE A 3 -2.37 -14.00 -21.73
N PHE A 4 -2.01 -12.94 -21.01
CA PHE A 4 -0.61 -12.65 -20.70
C PHE A 4 -0.29 -13.12 -19.28
N THR A 5 0.87 -13.75 -19.12
CA THR A 5 1.42 -14.18 -17.83
C THR A 5 2.75 -13.51 -17.58
N TYR A 6 3.01 -13.07 -16.35
CA TYR A 6 4.22 -12.32 -15.99
C TYR A 6 4.54 -12.42 -14.48
N ASP A 7 5.67 -11.84 -14.08
CA ASP A 7 6.27 -11.93 -12.74
C ASP A 7 5.60 -11.12 -11.62
N LYS A 8 4.45 -10.48 -11.87
CA LYS A 8 3.73 -9.61 -10.92
C LYS A 8 4.50 -8.36 -10.45
N THR A 9 5.48 -7.89 -11.22
CA THR A 9 6.17 -6.62 -10.96
C THR A 9 5.56 -5.45 -11.75
N PHE A 10 5.69 -4.22 -11.27
CA PHE A 10 5.18 -3.07 -12.03
C PHE A 10 5.89 -2.94 -13.40
N ASP A 11 7.19 -3.19 -13.44
CA ASP A 11 7.98 -3.19 -14.69
C ASP A 11 7.53 -4.31 -15.64
N GLY A 12 7.14 -5.47 -15.11
CA GLY A 12 6.57 -6.57 -15.89
C GLY A 12 5.22 -6.19 -16.52
N LEU A 13 4.35 -5.48 -15.78
CA LEU A 13 3.10 -4.95 -16.34
C LEU A 13 3.37 -3.96 -17.48
N LEU A 14 4.37 -3.09 -17.36
CA LEU A 14 4.76 -2.19 -18.44
C LEU A 14 5.37 -2.95 -19.63
N SER A 15 6.08 -4.04 -19.38
CA SER A 15 6.59 -4.93 -20.43
C SER A 15 5.45 -5.62 -21.19
N CYS A 16 4.37 -6.03 -20.49
CA CYS A 16 3.14 -6.52 -21.12
C CYS A 16 2.49 -5.49 -22.04
N VAL A 17 2.47 -4.21 -21.63
CA VAL A 17 2.01 -3.12 -22.50
C VAL A 17 2.89 -3.02 -23.74
N PHE A 18 4.21 -3.00 -23.59
CA PHE A 18 5.13 -2.92 -24.72
C PHE A 18 4.93 -4.08 -25.69
N PHE A 19 4.89 -5.32 -25.17
CA PHE A 19 4.68 -6.54 -25.94
C PHE A 19 3.37 -6.49 -26.75
N ALA A 20 2.30 -5.96 -26.15
CA ALA A 20 1.02 -5.84 -26.84
C ALA A 20 1.08 -4.95 -28.09
N TYR A 21 1.81 -3.83 -28.01
CA TYR A 21 2.00 -2.93 -29.15
C TYR A 21 3.00 -3.47 -30.17
N GLU A 22 4.05 -4.16 -29.72
CA GLU A 22 5.06 -4.75 -30.60
C GLU A 22 4.47 -5.86 -31.47
N GLN A 23 3.74 -6.80 -30.85
CA GLN A 23 3.13 -7.94 -31.54
C GLN A 23 1.75 -7.62 -32.13
N LYS A 24 1.16 -6.47 -31.78
CA LYS A 24 -0.23 -6.09 -32.10
C LYS A 24 -1.26 -7.11 -31.55
N ILE A 25 -0.94 -7.72 -30.42
CA ILE A 25 -1.79 -8.70 -29.72
C ILE A 25 -2.20 -8.09 -28.39
N PHE A 26 -3.50 -8.02 -28.11
CA PHE A 26 -4.01 -7.43 -26.88
C PHE A 26 -4.62 -8.51 -25.98
N PRO A 27 -4.28 -8.56 -24.68
CA PRO A 27 -4.80 -9.55 -23.77
C PRO A 27 -6.24 -9.26 -23.34
N ASP A 28 -7.03 -10.31 -23.17
CA ASP A 28 -8.32 -10.26 -22.46
C ASP A 28 -8.10 -10.31 -20.95
N SER A 29 -7.02 -10.95 -20.50
CA SER A 29 -6.65 -11.08 -19.09
C SER A 29 -5.13 -11.08 -18.92
N ILE A 30 -4.66 -10.43 -17.85
CA ILE A 30 -3.27 -10.45 -17.40
C ILE A 30 -3.26 -11.14 -16.04
N LEU A 31 -2.49 -12.21 -15.93
CA LEU A 31 -2.39 -13.04 -14.73
C LEU A 31 -0.93 -13.12 -14.29
N ALA A 32 -0.71 -13.35 -13.00
CA ALA A 32 0.60 -13.78 -12.52
C ALA A 32 0.91 -15.19 -13.04
N GLU A 33 2.19 -15.56 -13.14
CA GLU A 33 2.64 -16.89 -13.58
C GLU A 33 2.01 -18.04 -12.78
N ASP A 34 1.80 -17.83 -11.49
CA ASP A 34 1.17 -18.76 -10.54
C ASP A 34 -0.37 -18.65 -10.50
N GLY A 35 -0.95 -17.76 -11.31
CA GLY A 35 -2.38 -17.51 -11.38
C GLY A 35 -3.16 -18.69 -11.96
N GLN A 36 -4.36 -18.94 -11.42
CA GLN A 36 -5.27 -19.94 -11.97
C GLN A 36 -5.71 -19.53 -13.38
N LYS A 37 -5.38 -20.36 -14.36
CA LYS A 37 -5.77 -20.14 -15.76
C LYS A 37 -7.26 -20.47 -15.96
N PRO A 38 -8.01 -19.63 -16.68
CA PRO A 38 -9.37 -19.95 -17.13
C PRO A 38 -9.42 -21.23 -17.96
N LEU A 39 -10.60 -21.86 -18.01
CA LEU A 39 -10.82 -23.10 -18.79
C LEU A 39 -10.71 -22.91 -20.31
N PHE A 40 -11.02 -21.72 -20.83
CA PHE A 40 -11.08 -21.43 -22.26
C PHE A 40 -10.00 -20.40 -22.66
N VAL A 41 -8.80 -20.89 -22.95
CA VAL A 41 -7.64 -20.09 -23.39
C VAL A 41 -7.32 -20.41 -24.84
N ASP A 42 -7.35 -19.40 -25.71
CA ASP A 42 -7.03 -19.57 -27.14
C ASP A 42 -5.52 -19.41 -27.37
N ALA A 43 -4.91 -18.47 -26.65
CA ALA A 43 -3.48 -18.22 -26.69
C ALA A 43 -2.99 -17.71 -25.33
N SER A 44 -1.84 -18.20 -24.90
CA SER A 44 -1.17 -17.75 -23.68
C SER A 44 0.24 -17.29 -24.03
N TYR A 45 0.56 -16.05 -23.67
CA TYR A 45 1.89 -15.47 -23.86
C TYR A 45 2.53 -15.25 -22.49
N HIS A 46 3.74 -15.76 -22.34
CA HIS A 46 4.57 -15.47 -21.20
C HIS A 46 5.45 -14.26 -21.53
N VAL A 47 5.24 -13.16 -20.81
CA VAL A 47 5.95 -11.90 -21.03
C VAL A 47 7.05 -11.78 -19.99
N VAL A 48 8.29 -11.79 -20.47
CA VAL A 48 9.48 -11.59 -19.63
C VAL A 48 9.63 -10.10 -19.32
N THR A 49 9.93 -9.79 -18.06
CA THR A 49 10.17 -8.42 -17.61
C THR A 49 11.48 -7.89 -18.19
N GLU A 50 11.37 -6.87 -19.03
CA GLU A 50 12.52 -6.19 -19.64
C GLU A 50 12.53 -4.73 -19.21
N LYS A 51 13.46 -4.38 -18.30
CA LYS A 51 13.56 -3.02 -17.73
C LYS A 51 13.66 -1.94 -18.80
N GLU A 52 14.39 -2.18 -19.89
CA GLU A 52 14.52 -1.20 -20.97
C GLU A 52 13.19 -0.90 -21.67
N LYS A 53 12.37 -1.94 -21.92
CA LYS A 53 11.03 -1.81 -22.50
C LYS A 53 10.08 -1.12 -21.53
N ALA A 54 10.10 -1.50 -20.25
CA ALA A 54 9.32 -0.86 -19.19
C ALA A 54 9.63 0.64 -19.09
N VAL A 55 10.91 1.02 -19.06
CA VAL A 55 11.35 2.42 -19.03
C VAL A 55 10.89 3.21 -20.27
N ARG A 56 10.89 2.59 -21.46
CA ARG A 56 10.36 3.22 -22.68
C ARG A 56 8.86 3.52 -22.58
N VAL A 57 8.07 2.56 -22.09
CA VAL A 57 6.62 2.76 -21.86
C VAL A 57 6.42 3.85 -20.81
N TRP A 58 7.15 3.81 -19.71
CA TRP A 58 7.08 4.83 -18.67
C TRP A 58 7.38 6.22 -19.23
N LYS A 59 8.48 6.41 -19.96
CA LYS A 59 8.84 7.69 -20.60
C LYS A 59 7.76 8.20 -21.57
N SER A 60 7.08 7.29 -22.28
CA SER A 60 5.94 7.66 -23.13
C SER A 60 4.78 8.21 -22.29
N LEU A 61 4.46 7.53 -21.17
CA LEU A 61 3.44 7.96 -20.23
C LEU A 61 3.78 9.30 -19.57
N GLU A 62 5.04 9.57 -19.23
CA GLU A 62 5.46 10.86 -18.65
C GLU A 62 5.21 12.05 -19.57
N LYS A 63 5.25 11.84 -20.89
CA LYS A 63 4.95 12.88 -21.88
C LYS A 63 3.45 13.12 -22.06
N LYS A 64 2.62 12.11 -21.77
CA LYS A 64 1.17 12.15 -22.00
C LYS A 64 0.34 12.42 -20.74
N LEU A 65 0.85 12.04 -19.57
CA LEU A 65 0.14 12.09 -18.30
C LEU A 65 0.76 13.11 -17.36
N SER A 66 -0.10 13.85 -16.67
CA SER A 66 0.31 14.71 -15.56
C SER A 66 0.99 13.90 -14.44
N ARG A 67 1.76 14.58 -13.58
CA ARG A 67 2.34 13.96 -12.37
C ARG A 67 1.24 13.37 -11.47
N PHE A 68 0.09 14.04 -11.40
CA PHE A 68 -1.05 13.59 -10.62
C PHE A 68 -1.61 12.26 -11.16
N ALA A 69 -1.84 12.15 -12.46
CA ALA A 69 -2.33 10.91 -13.08
C ALA A 69 -1.36 9.74 -12.91
N ARG A 70 -0.04 9.98 -13.06
CA ARG A 70 0.99 8.96 -12.78
C ARG A 70 0.96 8.50 -11.33
N ASN A 71 0.83 9.41 -10.37
CA ASN A 71 0.72 9.05 -8.95
C ASN A 71 -0.57 8.27 -8.65
N MET A 72 -1.69 8.60 -9.30
CA MET A 72 -2.92 7.81 -9.17
C MET A 72 -2.70 6.38 -9.68
N MET A 73 -2.09 6.23 -10.85
CA MET A 73 -1.76 4.93 -11.42
C MET A 73 -0.90 4.07 -10.49
N LEU A 74 0.16 4.65 -9.92
CA LEU A 74 1.00 3.97 -8.92
C LEU A 74 0.22 3.65 -7.64
N SER A 75 -0.70 4.52 -7.22
CA SER A 75 -1.57 4.24 -6.06
C SER A 75 -2.51 3.07 -6.33
N VAL A 76 -3.03 2.94 -7.56
CA VAL A 76 -3.86 1.79 -7.97
C VAL A 76 -3.04 0.49 -7.95
N TRP A 77 -1.79 0.53 -8.40
CA TRP A 77 -0.89 -0.62 -8.29
C TRP A 77 -0.74 -1.09 -6.83
N LEU A 78 -0.59 -0.17 -5.88
CA LEU A 78 -0.51 -0.47 -4.44
C LEU A 78 -1.83 -0.98 -3.83
N SER A 79 -2.93 -1.01 -4.59
CA SER A 79 -4.21 -1.53 -4.11
C SER A 79 -4.27 -3.05 -4.03
N GLU A 80 -3.47 -3.76 -4.84
CA GLU A 80 -3.44 -5.23 -4.93
C GLU A 80 -4.83 -5.85 -5.20
N LEU A 81 -5.76 -5.09 -5.79
CA LEU A 81 -7.07 -5.61 -6.19
C LEU A 81 -6.93 -6.55 -7.40
N PRO A 82 -7.77 -7.60 -7.53
CA PRO A 82 -7.67 -8.56 -8.64
C PRO A 82 -7.84 -7.94 -10.04
N GLU A 83 -8.54 -6.81 -10.16
CA GLU A 83 -8.71 -6.14 -11.45
C GLU A 83 -7.58 -5.17 -11.82
N THR A 84 -6.60 -4.97 -10.94
CA THR A 84 -5.59 -3.91 -11.04
C THR A 84 -4.81 -3.96 -12.35
N GLU A 85 -4.29 -5.13 -12.70
CA GLU A 85 -3.41 -5.36 -13.85
C GLU A 85 -4.12 -4.99 -15.16
N MET A 86 -5.33 -5.53 -15.37
CA MET A 86 -6.12 -5.24 -16.55
C MET A 86 -6.67 -3.82 -16.59
N LEU A 87 -7.07 -3.26 -15.44
CA LEU A 87 -7.52 -1.87 -15.35
C LEU A 87 -6.40 -0.90 -15.74
N LEU A 88 -5.20 -1.11 -15.21
CA LEU A 88 -4.03 -0.31 -15.54
C LEU A 88 -3.62 -0.48 -17.00
N PHE A 89 -3.64 -1.71 -17.53
CA PHE A 89 -3.37 -1.97 -18.94
C PHE A 89 -4.33 -1.19 -19.86
N ARG A 90 -5.64 -1.28 -19.61
CA ARG A 90 -6.65 -0.53 -20.39
C ARG A 90 -6.44 0.97 -20.28
N TYR A 91 -6.18 1.48 -19.09
CA TYR A 91 -5.94 2.91 -18.89
C TYR A 91 -4.68 3.40 -19.62
N ILE A 92 -3.57 2.66 -19.51
CA ILE A 92 -2.31 2.96 -20.21
C ILE A 92 -2.55 2.95 -21.72
N ARG A 93 -3.26 1.93 -22.23
CA ARG A 93 -3.61 1.82 -23.64
C ARG A 93 -4.43 3.02 -24.10
N LYS A 94 -5.53 3.34 -23.43
CA LYS A 94 -6.39 4.48 -23.81
C LYS A 94 -5.63 5.81 -23.83
N ASN A 95 -4.74 6.04 -22.87
CA ASN A 95 -3.88 7.23 -22.87
C ASN A 95 -2.83 7.21 -23.97
N THR A 96 -2.31 6.04 -24.33
CA THR A 96 -1.32 5.86 -25.39
C THR A 96 -1.95 6.00 -26.79
N ASP A 97 -3.16 5.50 -27.00
CA ASP A 97 -3.87 5.60 -28.28
C ASP A 97 -4.44 7.02 -28.50
N HIS A 98 -4.82 7.73 -27.42
CA HIS A 98 -5.38 9.07 -27.53
C HIS A 98 -4.29 10.14 -27.79
N ARG A 99 -4.62 11.13 -28.64
CA ARG A 99 -3.69 12.21 -29.03
C ARG A 99 -3.26 13.10 -27.86
N LYS A 100 -4.19 13.41 -26.94
CA LYS A 100 -3.97 14.32 -25.80
C LYS A 100 -4.05 13.64 -24.42
N GLY A 101 -4.14 12.30 -24.38
CA GLY A 101 -4.48 11.56 -23.17
C GLY A 101 -5.97 11.68 -22.79
N ILE A 102 -6.43 10.83 -21.87
CA ILE A 102 -7.82 10.80 -21.39
C ILE A 102 -7.91 10.98 -19.87
N GLU A 103 -6.86 11.48 -19.22
CA GLU A 103 -6.76 11.57 -17.75
C GLU A 103 -7.92 12.32 -17.07
N MET A 104 -8.51 13.31 -17.76
CA MET A 104 -9.65 14.10 -17.25
C MET A 104 -11.01 13.66 -17.83
N ASN A 105 -11.05 12.56 -18.58
CA ASN A 105 -12.30 12.04 -19.12
C ASN A 105 -13.06 11.24 -18.04
N PHE A 106 -13.76 11.94 -17.15
CA PHE A 106 -14.57 11.32 -16.10
C PHE A 106 -15.86 10.65 -16.62
N GLY A 107 -16.11 10.64 -17.94
CA GLY A 107 -17.15 9.80 -18.54
C GLY A 107 -16.66 8.39 -18.87
N ASP A 108 -15.36 8.12 -18.76
CA ASP A 108 -14.78 6.79 -19.00
C ASP A 108 -14.71 5.97 -17.70
N ASP A 109 -15.27 4.76 -17.74
CA ASP A 109 -15.35 3.88 -16.57
C ASP A 109 -13.98 3.49 -16.00
N ASP A 110 -12.96 3.30 -16.84
CA ASP A 110 -11.62 2.93 -16.37
C ASP A 110 -10.96 4.12 -15.65
N VAL A 111 -11.17 5.35 -16.15
CA VAL A 111 -10.66 6.59 -15.51
C VAL A 111 -11.32 6.81 -14.15
N LEU A 112 -12.65 6.66 -14.07
CA LEU A 112 -13.39 6.75 -12.80
C LEU A 112 -12.92 5.69 -11.81
N ARG A 113 -12.79 4.43 -12.25
CA ARG A 113 -12.38 3.33 -11.38
C ARG A 113 -10.97 3.56 -10.83
N ILE A 114 -10.03 4.04 -11.63
CA ILE A 114 -8.67 4.39 -11.17
C ILE A 114 -8.71 5.47 -10.11
N LYS A 115 -9.49 6.54 -10.34
CA LYS A 115 -9.64 7.63 -9.37
C LYS A 115 -10.21 7.14 -8.04
N ASP A 116 -11.23 6.29 -8.09
CA ASP A 116 -11.87 5.74 -6.91
C ASP A 116 -10.93 4.87 -6.07
N ILE A 117 -10.17 3.99 -6.74
CA ILE A 117 -9.18 3.14 -6.07
C ILE A 117 -8.07 4.01 -5.48
N ALA A 118 -7.52 4.95 -6.25
CA ALA A 118 -6.46 5.85 -5.79
C ALA A 118 -6.91 6.66 -4.55
N LEU A 119 -8.16 7.15 -4.52
CA LEU A 119 -8.72 7.84 -3.36
C LEU A 119 -8.81 6.93 -2.13
N LYS A 120 -9.23 5.67 -2.30
CA LYS A 120 -9.30 4.69 -1.20
C LYS A 120 -7.91 4.37 -0.65
N VAL A 121 -6.94 4.15 -1.51
CA VAL A 121 -5.53 3.90 -1.14
C VAL A 121 -4.95 5.09 -0.38
N GLY A 122 -5.11 6.31 -0.92
CA GLY A 122 -4.65 7.53 -0.24
C GLY A 122 -5.37 7.82 1.08
N THR A 123 -6.64 7.42 1.21
CA THR A 123 -7.38 7.51 2.48
C THR A 123 -6.83 6.52 3.51
N ASP A 124 -6.50 5.31 3.09
CA ASP A 124 -5.91 4.28 3.95
C ASP A 124 -4.54 4.72 4.47
N ALA A 125 -3.68 5.28 3.60
CA ALA A 125 -2.39 5.85 3.98
C ALA A 125 -2.53 6.98 5.02
N ARG A 126 -3.46 7.91 4.80
CA ARG A 126 -3.74 9.00 5.76
C ARG A 126 -4.26 8.49 7.10
N LYS A 127 -5.13 7.48 7.11
CA LYS A 127 -5.60 6.84 8.35
C LYS A 127 -4.47 6.14 9.07
N LEU A 128 -3.56 5.51 8.33
CA LEU A 128 -2.39 4.86 8.91
C LEU A 128 -1.52 5.87 9.67
N ILE A 129 -1.23 7.02 9.05
CA ILE A 129 -0.51 8.13 9.71
C ILE A 129 -1.18 8.54 11.03
N GLN A 130 -2.51 8.58 11.09
CA GLN A 130 -3.26 9.02 12.29
C GLN A 130 -3.27 7.99 13.43
N PHE A 131 -3.27 6.70 13.09
CA PHE A 131 -3.52 5.61 14.05
C PHE A 131 -2.31 4.75 14.38
N VAL A 132 -1.15 4.98 13.75
CA VAL A 132 0.10 4.37 14.19
C VAL A 132 0.37 4.74 15.66
N ARG A 133 0.73 3.73 16.44
CA ARG A 133 1.23 3.86 17.80
C ARG A 133 2.55 3.11 17.87
N PHE A 134 3.56 3.77 18.39
CA PHE A 134 4.85 3.15 18.65
C PHE A 134 4.88 2.58 20.05
N GLN A 135 5.60 1.48 20.19
CA GLN A 135 6.01 0.88 21.45
C GLN A 135 7.52 0.80 21.41
N GLU A 136 8.21 1.28 22.45
CA GLU A 136 9.66 1.18 22.53
C GLU A 136 10.09 -0.24 22.90
N THR A 137 10.94 -0.84 22.07
CA THR A 137 11.54 -2.14 22.35
C THR A 137 12.71 -2.01 23.32
N ALA A 138 13.11 -3.10 23.96
CA ALA A 138 14.29 -3.14 24.84
C ALA A 138 15.58 -2.62 24.16
N ASP A 139 15.70 -2.83 22.84
CA ASP A 139 16.83 -2.34 22.03
C ASP A 139 16.74 -0.84 21.62
N GLY A 140 15.76 -0.09 22.14
CA GLY A 140 15.58 1.34 21.85
C GLY A 140 15.04 1.64 20.45
N ILE A 141 14.34 0.70 19.82
CA ILE A 141 13.68 0.85 18.53
C ILE A 141 12.18 1.07 18.75
N TYR A 142 11.61 2.06 18.08
CA TYR A 142 10.17 2.32 18.13
C TYR A 142 9.44 1.42 17.14
N PHE A 143 8.74 0.41 17.65
CA PHE A 143 8.03 -0.57 16.84
C PHE A 143 6.52 -0.25 16.77
N ALA A 144 5.95 -0.29 15.57
CA ALA A 144 4.53 -0.05 15.32
C ALA A 144 3.93 -1.15 14.41
N PRO A 145 3.18 -2.11 14.97
CA PRO A 145 2.44 -3.08 14.18
C PRO A 145 1.19 -2.42 13.57
N VAL A 146 0.93 -2.70 12.29
CA VAL A 146 -0.21 -2.17 11.54
C VAL A 146 -0.87 -3.25 10.67
N THR A 147 -2.12 -3.01 10.27
CA THR A 147 -2.85 -3.87 9.31
C THR A 147 -3.61 -2.98 8.31
N PRO A 148 -2.92 -2.28 7.39
CA PRO A 148 -3.59 -1.48 6.37
C PRO A 148 -4.43 -2.34 5.41
N SER A 149 -5.41 -1.72 4.76
CA SER A 149 -6.19 -2.38 3.71
C SER A 149 -5.36 -2.60 2.45
N TYR A 150 -4.55 -1.61 2.08
CA TYR A 150 -3.74 -1.59 0.86
C TYR A 150 -2.24 -1.53 1.19
N ASN A 151 -1.38 -1.70 0.20
CA ASN A 151 0.07 -1.70 0.39
C ASN A 151 0.61 -0.26 0.45
N VAL A 152 0.32 0.43 1.55
CA VAL A 152 0.52 1.88 1.69
C VAL A 152 1.76 2.27 2.49
N LEU A 153 2.57 1.30 2.93
CA LEU A 153 3.72 1.59 3.79
C LEU A 153 4.69 2.59 3.12
N SER A 154 4.96 2.41 1.83
CA SER A 154 5.81 3.31 1.05
C SER A 154 5.28 4.76 1.00
N LEU A 155 3.95 4.94 1.04
CA LEU A 155 3.30 6.25 0.97
C LEU A 155 3.43 7.06 2.26
N ILE A 156 3.60 6.39 3.41
CA ILE A 156 3.67 7.06 4.72
C ILE A 156 5.11 7.42 5.13
N VAL A 157 6.12 6.86 4.46
CA VAL A 157 7.55 7.09 4.77
C VAL A 157 7.92 8.56 4.91
N PRO A 158 7.55 9.47 3.99
CA PRO A 158 7.95 10.87 4.10
C PRO A 158 7.46 11.52 5.39
N HIS A 159 6.28 11.14 5.88
CA HIS A 159 5.72 11.67 7.12
C HIS A 159 6.54 11.24 8.34
N PHE A 160 6.78 9.93 8.49
CA PHE A 160 7.49 9.39 9.66
C PHE A 160 8.97 9.76 9.67
N LYS A 161 9.63 9.79 8.50
CA LYS A 161 11.02 10.26 8.38
C LYS A 161 11.16 11.73 8.80
N ALA A 162 10.21 12.59 8.44
CA ALA A 162 10.26 14.00 8.80
C ALA A 162 9.92 14.24 10.29
N ARG A 163 9.00 13.46 10.86
CA ARG A 163 8.52 13.66 12.23
C ARG A 163 9.34 12.96 13.31
N TYR A 164 9.95 11.82 12.99
CA TYR A 164 10.73 10.98 13.91
C TYR A 164 12.13 10.75 13.31
N ALA A 165 12.85 11.85 13.07
CA ALA A 165 14.13 11.81 12.36
C ALA A 165 15.29 11.32 13.25
N ASP A 166 15.17 11.53 14.56
CA ASP A 166 16.16 11.27 15.62
C ASP A 166 16.03 9.86 16.22
N GLN A 167 14.95 9.15 15.94
CA GLN A 167 14.62 7.86 16.53
C GLN A 167 14.59 6.77 15.47
N PRO A 168 15.16 5.58 15.73
CA PRO A 168 15.01 4.45 14.84
C PRO A 168 13.62 3.87 15.03
N TRP A 169 12.94 3.56 13.94
CA TRP A 169 11.57 3.05 14.00
C TRP A 169 11.31 1.94 12.99
N ILE A 170 10.37 1.08 13.34
CA ILE A 170 9.85 0.02 12.49
C ILE A 170 8.34 0.19 12.38
N ILE A 171 7.81 0.32 11.17
CA ILE A 171 6.37 0.22 10.90
C ILE A 171 6.12 -1.05 10.11
N TYR A 172 5.31 -1.94 10.67
CA TYR A 172 5.25 -3.33 10.22
C TYR A 172 3.83 -3.77 9.85
N ASP A 173 3.62 -4.13 8.59
CA ASP A 173 2.35 -4.70 8.10
C ASP A 173 2.24 -6.19 8.47
N THR A 174 1.51 -6.44 9.55
CA THR A 174 1.20 -7.76 10.08
C THR A 174 0.42 -8.67 9.11
N ARG A 175 -0.23 -8.11 8.08
CA ARG A 175 -0.96 -8.89 7.07
C ARG A 175 -0.03 -9.40 5.98
N ARG A 176 0.94 -8.57 5.57
CA ARG A 176 1.82 -8.84 4.41
C ARG A 176 3.18 -9.43 4.77
N ASN A 177 3.52 -9.50 6.06
CA ASN A 177 4.87 -9.88 6.51
C ASN A 177 5.95 -8.94 5.94
N THR A 178 5.64 -7.65 5.83
CA THR A 178 6.57 -6.65 5.34
C THR A 178 6.54 -5.43 6.25
N GLY A 179 7.70 -4.84 6.49
CA GLY A 179 7.83 -3.64 7.30
C GLY A 179 8.91 -2.73 6.77
N LEU A 180 8.92 -1.51 7.30
CA LEU A 180 9.90 -0.50 6.98
C LEU A 180 10.69 -0.17 8.23
N TYR A 181 12.01 -0.35 8.15
CA TYR A 181 12.95 0.02 9.19
C TYR A 181 13.68 1.31 8.81
N TYR A 182 13.65 2.29 9.70
CA TYR A 182 14.40 3.53 9.59
C TYR A 182 15.54 3.55 10.60
N ASP A 183 16.77 3.67 10.10
CA ASP A 183 18.01 3.66 10.89
C ASP A 183 18.51 5.08 11.26
N ARG A 184 17.64 6.10 11.15
CA ARG A 184 17.93 7.55 11.24
C ARG A 184 18.56 8.18 9.99
N ARG A 185 18.82 7.41 8.93
CA ARG A 185 19.38 7.92 7.65
C ARG A 185 18.56 7.45 6.45
N SER A 186 18.33 6.15 6.38
CA SER A 186 17.73 5.43 5.28
C SER A 186 16.56 4.57 5.77
N VAL A 187 15.64 4.27 4.85
CA VAL A 187 14.53 3.36 5.12
C VAL A 187 14.78 2.09 4.30
N THR A 188 14.76 0.95 4.98
CA THR A 188 14.94 -0.37 4.38
C THR A 188 13.69 -1.21 4.60
N GLU A 189 13.38 -2.07 3.63
CA GLU A 189 12.31 -3.04 3.77
C GLU A 189 12.82 -4.25 4.56
N ILE A 190 12.02 -4.69 5.53
CA ILE A 190 12.33 -5.84 6.38
C ILE A 190 11.15 -6.81 6.40
N SER A 191 11.42 -8.07 6.70
CA SER A 191 10.41 -9.10 6.95
C SER A 191 10.82 -9.91 8.17
N PHE A 192 9.84 -10.47 8.88
CA PHE A 192 10.13 -11.35 10.02
C PHE A 192 9.92 -12.81 9.65
N SER A 193 10.55 -13.68 10.45
CA SER A 193 10.29 -15.11 10.37
C SER A 193 8.81 -15.41 10.74
N PRO A 194 8.20 -16.48 10.20
CA PRO A 194 6.81 -16.84 10.50
C PRO A 194 6.51 -17.06 12.00
N GLN A 195 7.52 -17.48 12.76
CA GLN A 195 7.42 -17.73 14.21
C GLN A 195 7.19 -16.41 14.96
N THR A 196 8.04 -15.41 14.71
CA THR A 196 7.94 -14.05 15.28
C THR A 196 6.64 -13.35 14.90
N LEU A 197 6.09 -13.66 13.72
CA LEU A 197 4.87 -13.05 13.20
C LEU A 197 3.61 -13.42 13.99
N SER A 198 3.58 -14.64 14.54
CA SER A 198 2.41 -15.14 15.29
C SER A 198 2.20 -14.37 16.60
N GLU A 199 3.28 -13.97 17.25
CA GLU A 199 3.30 -13.13 18.46
C GLU A 199 2.83 -11.70 18.14
N LEU A 200 3.30 -11.13 17.02
CA LEU A 200 3.00 -9.76 16.59
C LEU A 200 1.55 -9.52 16.12
N ARG A 201 0.83 -10.58 15.72
CA ARG A 201 -0.57 -10.46 15.23
C ARG A 201 -1.54 -9.96 16.28
N LEU A 202 -1.23 -10.18 17.55
CA LEU A 202 -2.03 -9.69 18.68
C LEU A 202 -1.89 -8.17 18.89
N GLY A 203 -0.92 -7.52 18.24
CA GLY A 203 -0.69 -6.08 18.34
C GLY A 203 -0.10 -5.62 19.67
N ILE A 204 0.37 -6.58 20.47
CA ILE A 204 1.04 -6.37 21.75
C ILE A 204 2.37 -7.11 21.62
N LEU A 205 3.48 -6.39 21.76
CA LEU A 205 4.79 -7.01 21.93
C LEU A 205 4.82 -7.77 23.27
N ASP A 206 5.47 -8.93 23.32
CA ASP A 206 5.73 -9.61 24.59
C ASP A 206 6.42 -8.67 25.57
N LYS A 207 6.02 -8.71 26.85
CA LYS A 207 6.57 -7.83 27.89
C LYS A 207 8.11 -7.86 27.97
N GLU A 208 8.72 -8.97 27.61
CA GLU A 208 10.18 -9.15 27.59
C GLU A 208 10.89 -8.39 26.44
N LYS A 209 10.16 -8.06 25.36
CA LYS A 209 10.69 -7.33 24.19
C LYS A 209 10.48 -5.82 24.29
N VAL A 210 9.74 -5.40 25.31
CA VAL A 210 9.32 -4.02 25.53
C VAL A 210 10.26 -3.39 26.56
N SER A 211 10.62 -2.12 26.38
CA SER A 211 11.42 -1.38 27.36
C SER A 211 10.74 -1.38 28.74
N GLU A 212 11.53 -1.45 29.82
CA GLU A 212 11.01 -1.42 31.20
C GLU A 212 10.15 -0.17 31.47
N GLU A 213 10.47 0.94 30.82
CA GLU A 213 9.76 2.22 30.95
C GLU A 213 8.50 2.32 30.06
N GLU A 214 8.37 1.52 29.01
CA GLU A 214 7.25 1.61 28.06
C GLU A 214 5.90 1.34 28.75
N ALA A 215 5.86 0.42 29.73
CA ALA A 215 4.65 0.18 30.51
C ALA A 215 4.19 1.43 31.28
N LEU A 216 5.14 2.20 31.82
CA LEU A 216 4.87 3.49 32.47
C LEU A 216 4.37 4.51 31.46
N PHE A 217 4.99 4.63 30.29
CA PHE A 217 4.54 5.54 29.22
C PHE A 217 3.12 5.23 28.75
N GLN A 218 2.78 3.96 28.59
CA GLN A 218 1.42 3.54 28.24
C GLN A 218 0.41 3.92 29.32
N GLN A 219 0.76 3.76 30.60
CA GLN A 219 -0.10 4.18 31.70
C GLN A 219 -0.31 5.70 31.71
N LEU A 220 0.78 6.49 31.59
CA LEU A 220 0.72 7.94 31.52
C LEU A 220 -0.15 8.41 30.35
N TRP A 221 -0.03 7.77 29.20
CA TRP A 221 -0.88 8.04 28.04
C TRP A 221 -2.37 7.77 28.32
N LYS A 222 -2.71 6.64 28.95
CA LYS A 222 -4.09 6.30 29.31
C LYS A 222 -4.67 7.32 30.30
N GLU A 223 -3.90 7.74 31.29
CA GLU A 223 -4.30 8.75 32.27
C GLU A 223 -4.50 10.12 31.62
N TYR A 224 -3.57 10.55 30.76
CA TYR A 224 -3.70 11.75 29.95
C TYR A 224 -4.96 11.73 29.08
N PHE A 225 -5.16 10.64 28.32
CA PHE A 225 -6.33 10.49 27.44
C PHE A 225 -7.64 10.58 28.23
N ARG A 226 -7.73 9.93 29.39
CA ARG A 226 -8.92 9.99 30.26
C ARG A 226 -9.15 11.37 30.84
N SER A 227 -8.09 12.06 31.28
CA SER A 227 -8.22 13.37 31.94
C SER A 227 -8.64 14.49 30.98
N ILE A 228 -8.19 14.45 29.72
CA ILE A 228 -8.56 15.46 28.71
C ILE A 228 -9.92 15.17 28.03
N THR A 229 -10.47 13.97 28.22
CA THR A 229 -11.74 13.57 27.59
C THR A 229 -12.92 14.31 28.21
N ILE A 230 -13.62 15.11 27.39
CA ILE A 230 -14.88 15.78 27.76
C ILE A 230 -16.02 14.77 27.68
N LYS A 231 -16.51 14.31 28.83
CA LYS A 231 -17.52 13.23 28.94
C LYS A 231 -18.82 13.58 28.20
N GLU A 232 -19.22 14.84 28.24
CA GLU A 232 -20.45 15.36 27.62
C GLU A 232 -20.40 15.30 26.09
N ARG A 233 -19.20 15.22 25.48
CA ARG A 233 -19.01 15.15 24.03
C ARG A 233 -18.84 13.73 23.51
N LEU A 234 -18.95 12.72 24.37
CA LEU A 234 -18.70 11.33 24.01
C LEU A 234 -19.77 10.81 23.05
N ASN A 235 -19.37 10.46 21.82
CA ASN A 235 -20.25 9.89 20.81
C ASN A 235 -19.61 8.65 20.15
N PRO A 236 -19.91 7.44 20.65
CA PRO A 236 -19.30 6.19 20.16
C PRO A 236 -19.65 5.85 18.70
N LYS A 237 -20.76 6.38 18.17
CA LYS A 237 -21.14 6.18 16.77
C LYS A 237 -20.21 6.97 15.85
N VAL A 238 -20.00 8.25 16.15
CA VAL A 238 -19.09 9.12 15.40
C VAL A 238 -17.64 8.67 15.56
N GLN A 239 -17.24 8.28 16.78
CA GLN A 239 -15.91 7.71 17.03
C GLN A 239 -15.64 6.50 16.14
N ARG A 240 -16.57 5.53 16.06
CA ARG A 240 -16.42 4.35 15.18
C ARG A 240 -16.38 4.70 13.69
N ALA A 241 -17.04 5.78 13.26
CA ALA A 241 -17.02 6.23 11.87
C ALA A 241 -15.65 6.80 11.48
N HIS A 242 -15.05 7.64 12.34
CA HIS A 242 -13.75 8.27 12.07
C HIS A 242 -12.57 7.36 12.41
N MET A 243 -12.70 6.50 13.42
CA MET A 243 -11.69 5.56 13.89
C MET A 243 -12.22 4.12 13.75
N PRO A 244 -12.03 3.48 12.58
CA PRO A 244 -12.48 2.12 12.34
C PRO A 244 -11.90 1.12 13.34
N ARG A 245 -12.73 0.17 13.80
CA ARG A 245 -12.37 -0.81 14.84
C ARG A 245 -11.10 -1.62 14.57
N ARG A 246 -10.73 -1.82 13.29
CA ARG A 246 -9.50 -2.54 12.92
C ARG A 246 -8.22 -1.95 13.51
N TYR A 247 -8.21 -0.65 13.81
CA TYR A 247 -7.06 0.04 14.42
C TYR A 247 -7.04 -0.09 15.95
N TRP A 248 -8.18 -0.38 16.58
CA TRP A 248 -8.33 -0.29 18.04
C TRP A 248 -7.42 -1.27 18.78
N LYS A 249 -7.13 -2.43 18.20
CA LYS A 249 -6.18 -3.40 18.77
C LYS A 249 -4.76 -2.84 18.94
N TYR A 250 -4.40 -1.77 18.22
CA TYR A 250 -3.09 -1.11 18.30
C TYR A 250 -3.11 0.19 19.11
N LEU A 251 -4.29 0.65 19.55
CA LEU A 251 -4.43 1.92 20.25
C LEU A 251 -4.36 1.68 21.76
N THR A 252 -3.25 2.11 22.37
CA THR A 252 -3.02 2.01 23.81
C THR A 252 -4.19 2.58 24.62
N GLU A 253 -4.80 3.67 24.16
CA GLU A 253 -5.95 4.32 24.83
C GLU A 253 -7.25 3.49 24.81
N LEU A 254 -7.38 2.49 23.94
CA LEU A 254 -8.55 1.61 23.84
C LEU A 254 -8.30 0.19 24.36
N GLN A 255 -7.07 -0.10 24.79
CA GLN A 255 -6.67 -1.35 25.44
C GLN A 255 -6.90 -1.32 26.95
#